data_AF-A0A836SRR7-F1
#
_entry.id   AF-A0A836SRR7-F1
#
_cell.length_a   1.000
_cell.length_b   1.000
_cell.length_c   1.000
_cell.angle_alpha   90.00
_cell.angle_beta   90.00
_cell.angle_gamma   90.00
#
_symmetry.space_group_name_H-M   'P 1'
#
loop_
_entity.id
_entity.type
_entity.pdbx_description
1 polymer ?
#
loop_
_entity_poly.entity_id
_entity_poly.type
_entity_poly.pdbx_seq_one_letter_code
_entity_poly.pdbx_strand_id
1 'polypeptide(L)'
;MMAKIIRLDTEIRDEIISHDGQQIQKCYGCGRCMTACPWNHLERVEYPIFRYPQSIRIGEIISSEEKQELEKEVIDIFRCVGCESCLRECPRGVNIADVLRAVRRVLVEYSSYPDEFKALVSLIKSSGNPLGEPEAKRTNWRDGLDIPDFREGFDYLYNPCCVPSYDARAQKVARATASILKKAGVSFGILDGEVCCGEAVRRVG
;
A
#
# COMPACT_ATOMS: atom_id res chain seq x y z
N MET A 1 -13.65 -20.61 -33.70
CA MET A 1 -12.97 -19.73 -32.72
C MET A 1 -13.81 -18.47 -32.64
N MET A 2 -14.66 -18.34 -31.61
CA MET A 2 -15.47 -17.12 -31.45
C MET A 2 -14.51 -15.98 -31.06
N ALA A 3 -14.59 -14.86 -31.76
CA ALA A 3 -13.78 -13.69 -31.42
C ALA A 3 -14.16 -13.21 -30.01
N LYS A 4 -13.18 -13.09 -29.11
CA LYS A 4 -13.38 -12.48 -27.80
C LYS A 4 -13.72 -10.99 -28.03
N ILE A 5 -14.99 -10.63 -27.83
CA ILE A 5 -15.43 -9.24 -27.94
C ILE A 5 -14.85 -8.49 -26.74
N ILE A 6 -13.93 -7.57 -26.99
CA ILE A 6 -13.40 -6.67 -25.96
C ILE A 6 -14.45 -5.59 -25.73
N ARG A 7 -14.99 -5.51 -24.52
CA ARG A 7 -15.82 -4.37 -24.08
C ARG A 7 -14.93 -3.30 -23.47
N LEU A 8 -15.15 -2.07 -23.90
CA LEU A 8 -14.48 -0.90 -23.36
C LEU A 8 -15.46 -0.18 -22.43
N ASP A 9 -15.10 -0.09 -21.17
CA ASP A 9 -15.82 0.64 -20.13
C ASP A 9 -15.10 1.97 -19.89
N THR A 10 -15.68 3.07 -20.37
CA THR A 10 -15.11 4.40 -20.12
C THR A 10 -15.42 4.93 -18.74
N GLU A 11 -16.45 4.42 -18.07
CA GLU A 11 -16.85 4.84 -16.73
C GLU A 11 -15.81 4.40 -15.70
N ILE A 12 -15.36 3.14 -15.76
CA ILE A 12 -14.30 2.63 -14.87
C ILE A 12 -13.01 3.46 -15.00
N ARG A 13 -12.65 3.87 -16.23
CA ARG A 13 -11.49 4.74 -16.47
C ARG A 13 -11.67 6.08 -15.77
N ASP A 14 -12.83 6.70 -15.94
CA ASP A 14 -13.11 8.02 -15.41
C ASP A 14 -13.18 8.00 -13.87
N GLU A 15 -13.69 6.91 -13.30
CA GLU A 15 -13.65 6.62 -11.87
C GLU A 15 -12.20 6.52 -11.35
N ILE A 16 -11.35 5.71 -12.00
CA ILE A 16 -9.92 5.60 -11.67
C ILE A 16 -9.23 6.96 -11.72
N ILE A 17 -9.55 7.80 -12.72
CA ILE A 17 -9.02 9.16 -12.83
C ILE A 17 -9.46 10.03 -11.66
N SER A 18 -10.70 9.86 -11.18
CA SER A 18 -11.23 10.58 -10.01
C SER A 18 -10.53 10.19 -8.69
N HIS A 19 -9.99 8.97 -8.60
CA HIS A 19 -9.21 8.45 -7.46
C HIS A 19 -7.69 8.70 -7.56
N ASP A 20 -7.26 9.81 -8.16
CA ASP A 20 -5.85 10.19 -8.37
C ASP A 20 -5.10 9.39 -9.47
N GLY A 21 -5.83 8.71 -10.36
CA GLY A 21 -5.27 7.91 -11.46
C GLY A 21 -4.87 8.68 -12.72
N GLN A 22 -5.05 10.01 -12.79
CA GLN A 22 -4.89 10.84 -13.99
C GLN A 22 -3.52 10.74 -14.68
N GLN A 23 -2.48 10.33 -13.95
CA GLN A 23 -1.13 10.20 -14.51
C GLN A 23 -1.06 9.20 -15.67
N ILE A 24 -1.99 8.24 -15.74
CA ILE A 24 -2.12 7.30 -16.87
C ILE A 24 -2.16 8.02 -18.22
N GLN A 25 -2.73 9.22 -18.30
CA GLN A 25 -2.89 9.97 -19.55
C GLN A 25 -1.55 10.40 -20.17
N LYS A 26 -0.46 10.40 -19.39
CA LYS A 26 0.89 10.73 -19.87
C LYS A 26 1.61 9.52 -20.49
N CYS A 27 1.10 8.31 -20.31
CA CYS A 27 1.74 7.09 -20.77
C CYS A 27 1.64 6.94 -22.29
N TYR A 28 2.77 6.68 -22.95
CA TYR A 28 2.84 6.37 -24.38
C TYR A 28 3.24 4.91 -24.67
N GLY A 29 3.35 4.06 -23.64
CA GLY A 29 3.58 2.62 -23.82
C GLY A 29 5.01 2.19 -24.14
N CYS A 30 6.05 2.88 -23.61
CA CYS A 30 7.45 2.46 -23.84
C CYS A 30 7.85 1.12 -23.21
N GLY A 31 7.12 0.64 -22.21
CA GLY A 31 7.45 -0.61 -21.51
C GLY A 31 8.63 -0.56 -20.54
N ARG A 32 9.30 0.59 -20.31
CA ARG A 32 10.43 0.71 -19.35
C ARG A 32 10.09 0.22 -17.94
N CYS A 33 8.84 0.40 -17.53
CA CYS A 33 8.34 -0.11 -16.25
C CYS A 33 8.42 -1.64 -16.12
N MET A 34 8.44 -2.40 -17.22
CA MET A 34 8.60 -3.85 -17.20
C MET A 34 9.96 -4.25 -16.65
N THR A 35 11.03 -3.64 -17.18
CA THR A 35 12.41 -3.92 -16.76
C THR A 35 12.67 -3.43 -15.33
N ALA A 36 11.95 -2.40 -14.87
CA ALA A 36 12.07 -1.89 -13.52
C ALA A 36 11.32 -2.72 -12.47
N CYS A 37 10.36 -3.53 -12.89
CA CYS A 37 9.46 -4.21 -11.98
C CYS A 37 10.11 -5.48 -11.41
N PRO A 38 10.24 -5.60 -10.06
CA PRO A 38 10.86 -6.77 -9.46
C PRO A 38 10.12 -8.08 -9.77
N TRP A 39 8.80 -8.02 -9.99
CA TRP A 39 8.00 -9.18 -10.36
C TRP A 39 8.40 -9.80 -11.69
N ASN A 40 8.90 -9.01 -12.64
CA ASN A 40 9.33 -9.51 -13.96
C ASN A 40 10.72 -10.16 -13.94
N HIS A 41 11.41 -10.13 -12.80
CA HIS A 41 12.65 -10.86 -12.59
C HIS A 41 12.42 -12.23 -11.94
N LEU A 42 11.17 -12.56 -11.58
CA LEU A 42 10.81 -13.86 -11.03
C LEU A 42 10.37 -14.78 -12.17
N GLU A 43 11.08 -15.89 -12.36
CA GLU A 43 10.83 -16.83 -13.47
C GLU A 43 9.42 -17.44 -13.47
N ARG A 44 8.74 -17.46 -12.33
CA ARG A 44 7.43 -18.12 -12.14
C ARG A 44 6.24 -17.17 -12.20
N VAL A 45 6.47 -15.87 -12.39
CA VAL A 45 5.40 -14.85 -12.35
C VAL A 45 5.42 -14.05 -13.63
N GLU A 46 4.35 -14.16 -14.40
CA GLU A 46 4.10 -13.24 -15.50
C GLU A 46 3.36 -12.00 -14.96
N TYR A 47 3.98 -10.83 -15.05
CA TYR A 47 3.39 -9.58 -14.56
C TYR A 47 3.55 -8.43 -15.55
N PRO A 48 2.70 -8.36 -16.60
CA PRO A 48 2.83 -7.38 -17.67
C PRO A 48 2.40 -5.96 -17.22
N ILE A 49 3.14 -5.35 -16.29
CA ILE A 49 2.80 -4.07 -15.65
C ILE A 49 2.62 -2.92 -16.66
N PHE A 50 3.30 -2.97 -17.82
CA PHE A 50 3.13 -1.98 -18.89
C PHE A 50 1.73 -1.98 -19.53
N ARG A 51 0.97 -3.07 -19.38
CA ARG A 51 -0.38 -3.20 -19.93
C ARG A 51 -1.36 -2.30 -19.19
N TYR A 52 -1.27 -2.20 -17.85
CA TYR A 52 -2.25 -1.48 -17.05
C TYR A 52 -2.50 -0.04 -17.50
N PRO A 53 -1.49 0.80 -17.79
CA PRO A 53 -1.76 2.15 -18.31
C PRO A 53 -2.55 2.15 -19.61
N GLN A 54 -2.31 1.22 -20.54
CA GLN A 54 -3.06 1.13 -21.79
C GLN A 54 -4.49 0.63 -21.53
N SER A 55 -4.65 -0.47 -20.79
CA SER A 55 -5.96 -1.04 -20.44
C SER A 55 -6.84 -0.03 -19.70
N ILE A 56 -6.29 0.72 -18.74
CA ILE A 56 -7.04 1.78 -18.05
C ILE A 56 -7.44 2.88 -19.04
N ARG A 57 -6.51 3.39 -19.85
CA ARG A 57 -6.79 4.49 -20.80
C ARG A 57 -7.92 4.17 -21.79
N ILE A 58 -8.00 2.93 -22.26
CA ILE A 58 -9.01 2.51 -23.21
C ILE A 58 -10.28 1.96 -22.55
N GLY A 59 -10.27 1.72 -21.23
CA GLY A 59 -11.41 1.14 -20.52
C GLY A 59 -11.49 -0.40 -20.58
N GLU A 60 -10.38 -1.09 -20.82
CA GLU A 60 -10.33 -2.55 -20.92
C GLU A 60 -9.93 -3.24 -19.59
N ILE A 61 -9.56 -2.46 -18.57
CA ILE A 61 -9.23 -3.01 -17.25
C ILE A 61 -10.48 -3.55 -16.57
N ILE A 62 -10.41 -4.73 -15.93
CA ILE A 62 -11.52 -5.34 -15.17
C ILE A 62 -12.76 -5.56 -16.08
N SER A 63 -12.56 -5.71 -17.40
CA SER A 63 -13.66 -5.78 -18.37
C SER A 63 -14.15 -7.20 -18.68
N SER A 64 -13.58 -8.23 -18.05
CA SER A 64 -13.88 -9.64 -18.33
C SER A 64 -15.20 -10.07 -17.68
N GLU A 65 -16.10 -10.66 -18.48
CA GLU A 65 -17.31 -11.32 -17.95
C GLU A 65 -17.00 -12.71 -17.35
N GLU A 66 -15.85 -13.29 -17.70
CA GLU A 66 -15.39 -14.55 -17.14
C GLU A 66 -14.80 -14.32 -15.75
N LYS A 67 -15.46 -14.88 -14.73
CA LYS A 67 -15.11 -14.72 -13.32
C LYS A 67 -13.64 -15.07 -13.02
N GLN A 68 -13.12 -16.17 -13.59
CA GLN A 68 -11.75 -16.61 -13.33
C GLN A 68 -10.71 -15.62 -13.86
N GLU A 69 -10.93 -15.05 -15.04
CA GLU A 69 -10.05 -14.04 -15.62
C GLU A 69 -10.10 -12.73 -14.83
N LEU A 70 -11.29 -12.35 -14.37
CA LEU A 70 -11.48 -11.18 -13.50
C LEU A 70 -10.75 -11.34 -12.16
N GLU A 71 -10.92 -12.49 -11.50
CA GLU A 71 -10.22 -12.80 -10.23
C GLU A 71 -8.70 -12.78 -10.41
N LYS A 72 -8.19 -13.31 -11.53
CA LYS A 72 -6.77 -13.26 -11.86
C LYS A 72 -6.28 -11.83 -12.05
N GLU A 73 -7.01 -11.00 -12.79
CA GLU A 73 -6.64 -9.60 -13.02
C GLU A 73 -6.63 -8.80 -11.71
N VAL A 74 -7.62 -9.02 -10.84
CA VAL A 74 -7.66 -8.44 -9.48
C VAL A 74 -6.42 -8.85 -8.70
N ILE A 75 -6.09 -10.14 -8.64
CA ILE A 75 -4.88 -10.62 -7.95
C ILE A 75 -3.63 -9.92 -8.52
N ASP A 76 -3.51 -9.81 -9.84
CA ASP A 76 -2.37 -9.17 -10.49
C ASP A 76 -2.29 -7.67 -10.13
N ILE A 77 -3.41 -6.94 -10.10
CA ILE A 77 -3.46 -5.52 -9.65
C ILE A 77 -2.90 -5.40 -8.21
N PHE A 78 -3.24 -6.35 -7.34
CA PHE A 78 -2.77 -6.39 -5.95
C PHE A 78 -1.32 -6.89 -5.78
N ARG A 79 -0.68 -7.47 -6.81
CA ARG A 79 0.75 -7.83 -6.75
C ARG A 79 1.67 -6.62 -6.63
N CYS A 80 1.31 -5.46 -7.18
CA CYS A 80 2.16 -4.27 -7.09
C CYS A 80 2.46 -3.92 -5.61
N VAL A 81 3.73 -3.96 -5.22
CA VAL A 81 4.15 -3.68 -3.83
C VAL A 81 4.29 -2.18 -3.54
N GLY A 82 4.08 -1.32 -4.53
CA GLY A 82 4.19 0.13 -4.40
C GLY A 82 5.62 0.59 -4.07
N CYS A 83 6.64 -0.04 -4.68
CA CYS A 83 8.05 0.34 -4.53
C CYS A 83 8.48 1.53 -5.41
N GLU A 84 7.62 1.94 -6.35
CA GLU A 84 7.82 3.12 -7.21
C GLU A 84 9.07 3.07 -8.12
N SER A 85 9.72 1.90 -8.28
CA SER A 85 10.81 1.74 -9.27
C SER A 85 10.39 2.14 -10.68
N CYS A 86 9.13 1.90 -11.04
CA CYS A 86 8.57 2.31 -12.33
C CYS A 86 8.55 3.83 -12.53
N LEU A 87 8.37 4.62 -11.46
CA LEU A 87 8.39 6.09 -11.53
C LEU A 87 9.79 6.59 -11.88
N ARG A 88 10.82 6.01 -11.25
CA ARG A 88 12.24 6.35 -11.48
C ARG A 88 12.64 6.16 -12.95
N GLU A 89 12.11 5.12 -13.58
CA GLU A 89 12.41 4.78 -14.98
C GLU A 89 11.49 5.46 -16.00
N CYS A 90 10.42 6.13 -15.56
CA CYS A 90 9.42 6.68 -16.46
C CYS A 90 9.87 8.02 -17.05
N PRO A 91 10.06 8.14 -18.38
CA PRO A 91 10.45 9.41 -19.02
C PRO A 91 9.33 10.47 -19.06
N ARG A 92 8.12 10.10 -18.61
CA ARG A 92 6.95 10.98 -18.54
C ARG A 92 6.48 11.25 -17.11
N GLY A 93 7.18 10.70 -16.12
CA GLY A 93 6.81 10.80 -14.72
C GLY A 93 5.44 10.18 -14.40
N VAL A 94 5.16 9.01 -14.96
CA VAL A 94 3.97 8.21 -14.62
C VAL A 94 4.32 7.31 -13.43
N ASN A 95 3.68 7.52 -12.29
CA ASN A 95 3.76 6.62 -11.15
C ASN A 95 2.71 5.51 -11.28
N ILE A 96 3.11 4.34 -11.79
CA ILE A 96 2.18 3.20 -11.93
C ILE A 96 1.74 2.68 -10.55
N ALA A 97 2.53 2.86 -9.50
CA ALA A 97 2.10 2.47 -8.15
C ALA A 97 0.90 3.29 -7.68
N ASP A 98 0.90 4.61 -7.93
CA ASP A 98 -0.24 5.47 -7.61
C ASP A 98 -1.47 5.13 -8.45
N VAL A 99 -1.26 4.90 -9.74
CA VAL A 99 -2.33 4.46 -10.65
C VAL A 99 -2.97 3.16 -10.18
N LEU A 100 -2.17 2.14 -9.86
CA LEU A 100 -2.72 0.87 -9.37
C LEU A 100 -3.37 1.02 -8.00
N ARG A 101 -2.94 1.96 -7.16
CA ARG A 101 -3.63 2.29 -5.92
C ARG A 101 -5.00 2.95 -6.17
N ALA A 102 -5.11 3.79 -7.20
CA ALA A 102 -6.40 4.33 -7.65
C ALA A 102 -7.35 3.21 -8.12
N VAL A 103 -6.84 2.26 -8.92
CA VAL A 103 -7.61 1.07 -9.33
C VAL A 103 -8.06 0.26 -8.10
N ARG A 104 -7.19 0.09 -7.10
CA ARG A 104 -7.53 -0.62 -5.87
C ARG A 104 -8.65 0.06 -5.08
N ARG A 105 -8.67 1.40 -5.01
CA ARG A 105 -9.75 2.15 -4.35
C ARG A 105 -11.11 1.79 -4.95
N VAL A 106 -11.20 1.87 -6.28
CA VAL A 106 -12.39 1.44 -7.02
C VAL A 106 -12.76 0.00 -6.69
N LEU A 107 -11.81 -0.93 -6.81
CA LEU A 107 -12.04 -2.34 -6.48
C LEU A 107 -12.52 -2.57 -5.03
N VAL A 108 -12.01 -1.82 -4.06
CA VAL A 108 -12.42 -1.90 -2.65
C VAL A 108 -13.86 -1.44 -2.45
N GLU A 109 -14.32 -0.41 -3.16
CA GLU A 109 -15.72 0.04 -3.13
C GLU A 109 -16.68 -1.07 -3.59
N TYR A 110 -16.26 -1.86 -4.58
CA TYR A 110 -16.98 -3.04 -5.07
C TYR A 110 -16.65 -4.34 -4.30
N SER A 111 -15.98 -4.26 -3.15
CA SER A 111 -15.58 -5.43 -2.33
C SER A 111 -14.76 -6.49 -3.09
N SER A 112 -14.05 -6.07 -4.14
CA SER A 112 -13.35 -6.92 -5.11
C SER A 112 -11.83 -6.89 -4.87
N TYR A 113 -11.41 -7.49 -3.75
CA TYR A 113 -10.00 -7.57 -3.37
C TYR A 113 -9.69 -8.87 -2.61
N PRO A 114 -8.42 -9.32 -2.57
CA PRO A 114 -8.03 -10.57 -1.92
C PRO A 114 -8.49 -10.69 -0.46
N ASP A 115 -8.93 -11.89 -0.07
CA ASP A 115 -9.49 -12.16 1.26
C ASP A 115 -8.47 -11.95 2.39
N GLU A 116 -7.18 -12.12 2.11
CA GLU A 116 -6.09 -11.86 3.04
C GLU A 116 -6.10 -10.40 3.53
N PHE A 117 -6.49 -9.45 2.66
CA PHE A 117 -6.62 -8.05 3.05
C PHE A 117 -7.88 -7.77 3.86
N LYS A 118 -8.96 -8.56 3.69
CA LYS A 118 -10.17 -8.43 4.52
C LYS A 118 -9.85 -8.73 5.98
N ALA A 119 -9.06 -9.77 6.23
CA ALA A 119 -8.59 -10.12 7.57
C ALA A 119 -7.79 -8.97 8.19
N LEU A 120 -6.82 -8.41 7.44
CA LEU A 120 -6.01 -7.26 7.86
C LEU A 120 -6.88 -6.04 8.23
N VAL A 121 -7.82 -5.66 7.36
CA VAL A 121 -8.71 -4.51 7.59
C VAL A 121 -9.60 -4.74 8.83
N SER A 122 -10.09 -5.97 9.01
CA SER A 122 -10.87 -6.35 10.19
C SER A 122 -10.06 -6.24 11.50
N LEU A 123 -8.79 -6.66 11.49
CA LEU A 123 -7.90 -6.51 12.64
C LEU A 123 -7.67 -5.04 13.00
N ILE A 124 -7.43 -4.17 12.00
CA ILE A 124 -7.25 -2.73 12.24
C ILE A 124 -8.52 -2.11 12.84
N LYS A 125 -9.71 -2.49 12.35
CA LYS A 125 -10.99 -2.00 12.89
C LYS A 125 -11.26 -2.45 14.32
N SER A 126 -10.90 -3.70 14.65
CA SER A 126 -11.22 -4.29 15.96
C SER A 126 -10.17 -4.05 17.03
N SER A 127 -8.88 -4.00 16.67
CA SER A 127 -7.75 -3.91 17.60
C SER A 127 -6.93 -2.62 17.45
N GLY A 128 -7.28 -1.76 16.49
CA GLY A 128 -6.52 -0.54 16.19
C GLY A 128 -5.14 -0.81 15.57
N ASN A 129 -4.79 -2.05 15.23
CA ASN A 129 -3.50 -2.39 14.64
C ASN A 129 -3.58 -3.60 13.67
N PRO A 130 -2.66 -3.72 12.70
CA PRO A 130 -2.70 -4.77 11.69
C PRO A 130 -2.34 -6.17 12.21
N LEU A 131 -1.84 -6.28 13.43
CA LEU A 131 -1.35 -7.54 14.01
C LEU A 131 -2.37 -8.18 14.97
N GLY A 132 -3.46 -7.50 15.30
CA GLY A 132 -4.46 -8.01 16.24
C GLY A 132 -4.00 -8.01 17.69
N GLU A 133 -2.90 -7.35 18.01
CA GLU A 133 -2.33 -7.36 19.36
C GLU A 133 -3.14 -6.46 20.31
N PRO A 134 -3.20 -6.79 21.62
CA PRO A 134 -3.86 -5.94 22.60
C PRO A 134 -3.23 -4.54 22.67
N GLU A 135 -4.07 -3.51 22.81
CA GLU A 135 -3.65 -2.11 22.94
C GLU A 135 -2.60 -1.92 24.05
N ALA A 136 -2.79 -2.56 25.19
CA ALA A 136 -1.89 -2.50 26.34
C ALA A 136 -0.45 -2.93 26.02
N LYS A 137 -0.21 -3.72 24.95
CA LYS A 137 1.15 -4.11 24.55
C LYS A 137 1.87 -3.04 23.71
N ARG A 138 1.18 -2.00 23.25
CA ARG A 138 1.70 -1.05 22.26
C ARG A 138 2.98 -0.34 22.73
N THR A 139 3.08 -0.04 24.02
CA THR A 139 4.18 0.72 24.59
C THR A 139 5.23 -0.15 25.29
N ASN A 140 5.04 -1.48 25.38
CA ASN A 140 5.96 -2.41 26.05
C ASN A 140 7.40 -2.32 25.52
N TRP A 141 7.59 -1.93 24.27
CA TRP A 141 8.92 -1.73 23.70
C TRP A 141 9.73 -0.66 24.47
N ARG A 142 9.11 0.23 25.26
CA ARG A 142 9.80 1.29 26.02
C ARG A 142 10.33 0.84 27.38
N ASP A 143 9.99 -0.35 27.84
CA ASP A 143 10.32 -0.81 29.19
C ASP A 143 11.83 -0.72 29.47
N GLY A 144 12.19 -0.10 30.60
CA GLY A 144 13.58 0.13 30.99
C GLY A 144 14.33 1.22 30.19
N LEU A 145 13.63 2.06 29.41
CA LEU A 145 14.22 3.22 28.73
C LEU A 145 13.82 4.56 29.33
N ASP A 146 12.98 4.61 30.37
CA ASP A 146 12.47 5.83 31.01
C ASP A 146 12.05 6.89 29.99
N ILE A 147 11.10 6.53 29.12
CA ILE A 147 10.54 7.40 28.07
C ILE A 147 9.17 7.90 28.53
N PRO A 148 9.00 9.22 28.74
CA PRO A 148 7.75 9.78 29.22
C PRO A 148 6.66 9.79 28.15
N ASP A 149 5.41 9.92 28.60
CA ASP A 149 4.30 10.25 27.70
C ASP A 149 4.48 11.68 27.17
N PHE A 150 4.09 11.88 25.91
CA PHE A 150 4.14 13.16 25.24
C PHE A 150 3.17 14.15 25.89
N ARG A 151 3.64 15.37 26.12
CA ARG A 151 2.87 16.47 26.73
C ARG A 151 3.40 17.80 26.21
N GLU A 152 2.65 18.87 26.47
CA GLU A 152 3.09 20.22 26.14
C GLU A 152 4.47 20.53 26.75
N GLY A 153 5.34 21.15 25.94
CA GLY A 153 6.75 21.39 26.28
C GLY A 153 7.75 20.38 25.72
N PHE A 154 7.28 19.26 25.14
CA PHE A 154 8.13 18.41 24.31
C PHE A 154 8.23 18.93 22.88
N ASP A 155 9.42 18.86 22.28
CA ASP A 155 9.64 19.31 20.90
C ASP A 155 9.11 18.27 19.89
N TYR A 156 9.20 16.98 20.23
CA TYR A 156 8.87 15.89 19.31
C TYR A 156 8.00 14.81 19.95
N LEU A 157 7.07 14.30 19.14
CA LEU A 157 6.37 13.04 19.41
C LEU A 157 7.08 11.92 18.64
N TYR A 158 7.52 10.89 19.34
CA TYR A 158 8.04 9.69 18.71
C TYR A 158 6.93 8.64 18.51
N ASN A 159 6.60 8.39 17.25
CA ASN A 159 5.68 7.35 16.82
C ASN A 159 6.46 6.20 16.16
N PRO A 160 6.63 5.05 16.81
CA PRO A 160 7.39 3.91 16.28
C PRO A 160 6.63 3.10 15.21
N CYS A 161 5.35 3.37 14.95
CA CYS A 161 4.45 2.58 14.08
C CYS A 161 4.14 1.16 14.62
N CYS A 162 3.19 0.46 14.00
CA CYS A 162 2.68 -0.82 14.50
C CYS A 162 3.75 -1.93 14.56
N VAL A 163 4.57 -2.07 13.51
CA VAL A 163 5.53 -3.18 13.45
C VAL A 163 6.59 -3.05 14.55
N PRO A 164 7.28 -1.91 14.71
CA PRO A 164 8.21 -1.74 15.82
C PRO A 164 7.55 -1.68 17.21
N SER A 165 6.26 -1.36 17.33
CA SER A 165 5.55 -1.46 18.62
C SER A 165 5.27 -2.89 19.05
N TYR A 166 4.85 -3.76 18.13
CA TYR A 166 4.27 -5.07 18.45
C TYR A 166 5.13 -6.28 18.04
N ASP A 167 5.85 -6.26 16.90
CA ASP A 167 6.68 -7.41 16.49
C ASP A 167 7.96 -7.44 17.34
N ALA A 168 8.13 -8.49 18.15
CA ALA A 168 9.26 -8.66 19.07
C ALA A 168 10.63 -8.55 18.38
N ARG A 169 10.76 -8.96 17.11
CA ARG A 169 12.01 -8.85 16.35
C ARG A 169 12.28 -7.42 15.90
N ALA A 170 11.23 -6.63 15.70
CA ALA A 170 11.29 -5.23 15.26
C ALA A 170 11.34 -4.23 16.43
N GLN A 171 10.91 -4.59 17.64
CA GLN A 171 10.98 -3.74 18.83
C GLN A 171 12.38 -3.18 19.11
N LYS A 172 13.43 -3.92 18.75
CA LYS A 172 14.83 -3.43 18.82
C LYS A 172 15.06 -2.14 18.04
N VAL A 173 14.33 -1.92 16.94
CA VAL A 173 14.39 -0.70 16.13
C VAL A 173 13.81 0.46 16.93
N ALA A 174 12.63 0.28 17.53
CA ALA A 174 11.99 1.32 18.33
C ALA A 174 12.87 1.76 19.51
N ARG A 175 13.43 0.76 20.22
CA ARG A 175 14.36 0.95 21.34
C ARG A 175 15.65 1.65 20.93
N ALA A 176 16.25 1.26 19.81
CA ALA A 176 17.48 1.86 19.31
C ALA A 176 17.27 3.33 18.94
N THR A 177 16.19 3.64 18.21
CA THR A 177 15.83 5.03 17.86
C THR A 177 15.65 5.88 19.12
N ALA A 178 14.85 5.43 20.08
CA ALA A 178 14.63 6.18 21.32
C ALA A 178 15.92 6.35 22.15
N SER A 179 16.80 5.35 22.18
CA SER A 179 18.09 5.43 22.86
C SER A 179 19.00 6.49 22.21
N ILE A 180 18.99 6.59 20.87
CA ILE A 180 19.72 7.61 20.13
C ILE A 180 19.16 9.00 20.45
N LEU A 181 17.83 9.17 20.42
CA LEU A 181 17.18 10.44 20.75
C LEU A 181 17.52 10.91 22.18
N LYS A 182 17.49 9.99 23.16
CA LYS A 182 17.90 10.31 24.55
C LYS A 182 19.37 10.73 24.63
N LYS A 183 20.28 9.99 23.98
CA LYS A 183 21.71 10.33 23.97
C LYS A 183 22.00 11.66 23.27
N ALA A 184 21.19 12.02 22.28
CA ALA A 184 21.28 13.30 21.58
C ALA A 184 20.65 14.46 22.36
N GLY A 185 20.05 14.23 23.53
CA GLY A 185 19.39 15.25 24.33
C GLY A 185 18.11 15.80 23.69
N VAL A 186 17.49 15.04 22.77
CA VAL A 186 16.24 15.46 22.12
C VAL A 186 15.10 15.44 23.14
N SER A 187 14.32 16.52 23.18
CA SER A 187 13.09 16.59 23.96
C SER A 187 11.98 15.82 23.22
N PHE A 188 11.71 14.57 23.62
CA PHE A 188 10.61 13.79 23.05
C PHE A 188 9.82 12.97 24.07
N GLY A 189 8.57 12.67 23.72
CA GLY A 189 7.71 11.71 24.40
C GLY A 189 7.01 10.78 23.41
N ILE A 190 6.15 9.88 23.91
CA ILE A 190 5.33 8.96 23.09
C ILE A 190 3.85 9.10 23.44
N LEU A 191 2.95 8.67 22.55
CA LEU A 191 1.52 8.62 22.87
C LEU A 191 1.15 7.27 23.52
N ASP A 192 0.36 7.35 24.58
CA ASP A 192 -0.40 6.21 25.07
C ASP A 192 -1.74 6.12 24.30
N GLY A 193 -2.20 4.92 23.98
CA GLY A 193 -3.43 4.71 23.20
C GLY A 193 -3.36 5.08 21.71
N GLU A 194 -2.16 5.21 21.14
CA GLU A 194 -2.00 5.43 19.70
C GLU A 194 -2.56 4.23 18.89
N VAL A 195 -3.12 4.48 17.70
CA VAL A 195 -3.62 3.43 16.78
C VAL A 195 -2.84 3.42 15.48
N CYS A 196 -3.10 2.47 14.59
CA CYS A 196 -2.48 2.40 13.28
C CYS A 196 -2.72 3.70 12.49
N CYS A 197 -1.68 4.22 11.84
CA CYS A 197 -1.76 5.42 10.99
C CYS A 197 -2.54 5.20 9.67
N GLY A 198 -3.09 4.01 9.45
CA GLY A 198 -3.89 3.69 8.28
C GLY A 198 -3.10 3.34 7.01
N GLU A 199 -1.76 3.39 7.02
CA GLU A 199 -0.95 3.08 5.84
C GLU A 199 -1.22 1.67 5.29
N ALA A 200 -1.45 0.69 6.16
CA ALA A 200 -1.82 -0.66 5.74
C ALA A 200 -3.15 -0.68 4.97
N VAL A 201 -4.17 0.05 5.45
CA VAL A 201 -5.47 0.18 4.77
C VAL A 201 -5.31 0.95 3.46
N ARG A 202 -4.57 2.06 3.48
CA ARG A 202 -4.24 2.86 2.29
C ARG A 202 -3.58 2.03 1.17
N ARG A 203 -2.80 1.00 1.51
CA ARG A 203 -2.18 0.10 0.52
C ARG A 203 -3.15 -0.92 -0.07
N VAL A 204 -4.19 -1.30 0.68
CA VAL A 204 -5.27 -2.15 0.19
C VAL A 204 -6.07 -1.40 -0.86
N GLY A 205 -6.37 -0.13 -0.65
CA GLY A 205 -7.17 0.69 -1.56
C GLY A 205 -7.98 1.67 -0.75
#